data_AF-A0A0J5FNK2-F1
#
_entry.id   AF-A0A0J5FNK2-F1
#
_cell.length_a   1.000
_cell.length_b   1.000
_cell.length_c   1.000
_cell.angle_alpha   90.00
_cell.angle_beta   90.00
_cell.angle_gamma   90.00
#
_symmetry.space_group_name_H-M   'P 1'
#
loop_
_entity.id
_entity.type
_entity.pdbx_description
1 polymer ?
#
loop_
_entity_poly.entity_id
_entity_poly.type
_entity_poly.pdbx_seq_one_letter_code
_entity_poly.pdbx_strand_id
1 'polypeptide(L)'
;MKKLLMALMLILTGCDTDYSKYNGVYTCKIGRLMNYVAADQGSEYSFPLGTAKARMTFSNGVMIIHGMKSGDYVGHEMTMTVPSVTPDGRKLMSEQMFKYDDGEFNETFFPKYAIATLSVGSPRDGIMQQLTNCKKEQ
;
A
#
# COMPACT_ATOMS: atom_id res chain seq x y z
N MET A 1 -20.50 46.36 30.30
CA MET A 1 -20.90 45.10 29.64
C MET A 1 -20.64 45.21 28.14
N LYS A 2 -19.74 44.38 27.61
CA LYS A 2 -19.83 43.66 26.31
C LYS A 2 -18.42 43.19 25.93
N LYS A 3 -18.14 41.92 26.23
CA LYS A 3 -16.96 41.18 25.78
C LYS A 3 -17.19 40.83 24.31
N LEU A 4 -16.30 41.25 23.41
CA LEU A 4 -16.29 40.78 22.02
C LEU A 4 -15.31 39.60 21.94
N LEU A 5 -15.80 38.38 22.12
CA LEU A 5 -15.05 37.18 21.80
C LEU A 5 -15.21 36.91 20.31
N MET A 6 -14.19 37.23 19.52
CA MET A 6 -14.05 36.67 18.17
C MET A 6 -13.52 35.25 18.32
N ALA A 7 -14.43 34.27 18.25
CA ALA A 7 -14.08 32.87 18.04
C ALA A 7 -13.63 32.71 16.59
N LEU A 8 -12.32 32.67 16.37
CA LEU A 8 -11.73 32.25 15.10
C LEU A 8 -11.89 30.71 15.02
N MET A 9 -13.01 30.24 14.47
CA MET A 9 -13.10 28.85 14.00
C MET A 9 -12.14 28.69 12.83
N LEU A 10 -10.92 28.23 13.11
CA LEU A 10 -10.11 27.54 12.13
C LEU A 10 -10.82 26.22 11.81
N ILE A 11 -11.63 26.26 10.76
CA ILE A 11 -12.17 25.08 10.11
C ILE A 11 -10.94 24.34 9.57
N LEU A 12 -10.52 23.28 10.28
CA LEU A 12 -9.68 22.24 9.70
C LEU A 12 -10.45 21.69 8.50
N THR A 13 -10.12 22.16 7.30
CA THR A 13 -10.53 21.50 6.07
C THR A 13 -9.98 20.08 6.15
N GLY A 14 -10.84 19.13 6.50
CA GLY A 14 -10.50 17.72 6.53
C GLY A 14 -9.86 17.36 5.20
N CYS A 15 -8.68 16.75 5.25
CA CYS A 15 -8.16 16.03 4.11
C CYS A 15 -9.15 14.90 3.82
N ASP A 16 -10.05 15.11 2.86
CA ASP A 16 -10.91 14.07 2.30
C ASP A 16 -10.03 13.09 1.49
N THR A 17 -9.19 12.35 2.19
CA THR A 17 -8.56 11.16 1.65
C THR A 17 -9.61 10.06 1.67
N ASP A 18 -10.35 9.93 0.57
CA ASP A 18 -11.34 8.87 0.42
C ASP A 18 -10.66 7.51 0.15
N TYR A 19 -10.15 6.91 1.23
CA TYR A 19 -9.63 5.54 1.21
C TYR A 19 -10.70 4.53 0.78
N SER A 20 -11.98 4.82 1.05
CA SER A 20 -13.08 3.87 0.92
C SER A 20 -13.29 3.40 -0.52
N LYS A 21 -13.01 4.27 -1.51
CA LYS A 21 -13.00 3.93 -2.94
C LYS A 21 -12.11 2.73 -3.27
N TYR A 22 -10.99 2.59 -2.56
CA TYR A 22 -9.99 1.55 -2.78
C TYR A 22 -10.18 0.33 -1.89
N ASN A 23 -11.13 0.36 -0.96
CA ASN A 23 -11.43 -0.78 -0.11
C ASN A 23 -11.95 -1.96 -0.95
N GLY A 24 -11.44 -3.16 -0.69
CA GLY A 24 -11.94 -4.39 -1.30
C GLY A 24 -10.90 -5.50 -1.31
N VAL A 25 -11.32 -6.64 -1.86
CA VAL A 25 -10.43 -7.78 -2.09
C VAL A 25 -9.97 -7.77 -3.53
N TYR A 26 -8.71 -8.06 -3.75
CA TYR A 26 -8.06 -8.06 -5.04
C TYR A 26 -7.44 -9.44 -5.28
N THR A 27 -7.67 -10.03 -6.44
CA THR A 27 -6.89 -11.17 -6.91
C THR A 27 -5.68 -10.66 -7.69
N CYS A 28 -4.48 -10.92 -7.19
CA CYS A 28 -3.20 -10.49 -7.76
C CYS A 28 -2.40 -11.67 -8.32
N LYS A 29 -1.54 -11.42 -9.31
CA LYS A 29 -0.49 -12.36 -9.73
C LYS A 29 0.76 -12.16 -8.88
N ILE A 30 1.36 -13.25 -8.44
CA ILE A 30 2.61 -13.23 -7.66
C ILE A 30 3.80 -13.09 -8.61
N GLY A 31 4.71 -12.16 -8.29
CA GLY A 31 5.99 -12.00 -8.96
C GLY A 31 6.89 -13.21 -8.70
N ARG A 32 6.95 -14.12 -9.68
CA ARG A 32 7.62 -15.43 -9.51
C ARG A 32 9.09 -15.34 -9.12
N LEU A 33 9.85 -14.45 -9.76
CA LEU A 33 11.29 -14.31 -9.49
C LEU A 33 11.54 -13.84 -8.06
N MET A 34 10.85 -12.78 -7.64
CA MET A 34 10.97 -12.24 -6.29
C MET A 34 10.53 -13.27 -5.24
N ASN A 35 9.42 -13.97 -5.49
CA ASN A 35 8.97 -15.02 -4.59
C ASN A 35 9.95 -16.19 -4.48
N TYR A 36 10.59 -16.59 -5.58
CA TYR A 36 11.60 -17.65 -5.56
C TYR A 36 12.79 -17.26 -4.69
N VAL A 37 13.29 -16.04 -4.83
CA VAL A 37 14.39 -15.52 -3.99
C VAL A 37 14.00 -15.51 -2.52
N ALA A 38 12.81 -15.00 -2.18
CA ALA A 38 12.33 -15.00 -0.79
C ALA A 38 12.18 -16.42 -0.22
N ALA A 39 11.70 -17.37 -1.03
CA ALA A 39 11.56 -18.76 -0.62
C ALA A 39 12.92 -19.46 -0.41
N ASP A 40 13.89 -19.20 -1.30
CA ASP A 40 15.26 -19.73 -1.21
C ASP A 40 15.99 -19.23 0.04
N GLN A 41 15.76 -17.96 0.42
CA GLN A 41 16.23 -17.37 1.66
C GLN A 41 15.45 -17.83 2.91
N GLY A 42 14.47 -18.72 2.76
CA GLY A 42 13.68 -19.27 3.86
C GLY A 42 12.64 -18.31 4.46
N SER A 43 12.38 -17.17 3.81
CA SER A 43 11.51 -16.10 4.32
C SER A 43 10.10 -16.58 4.62
N GLU A 44 9.58 -16.08 5.74
CA GLU A 44 8.19 -16.30 6.14
C GLU A 44 7.18 -15.58 5.24
N TYR A 45 7.61 -14.50 4.57
CA TYR A 45 6.80 -13.72 3.63
C TYR A 45 6.83 -14.27 2.20
N SER A 46 7.36 -15.48 2.01
CA SER A 46 7.29 -16.18 0.74
C SER A 46 5.93 -16.86 0.57
N PHE A 47 5.44 -16.92 -0.67
CA PHE A 47 4.31 -17.77 -1.05
C PHE A 47 4.80 -19.20 -1.29
N PRO A 48 3.98 -20.23 -0.99
CA PRO A 48 4.27 -21.61 -1.37
C PRO A 48 4.64 -21.72 -2.85
N LEU A 49 5.71 -22.47 -3.15
CA LEU A 49 6.19 -22.64 -4.53
C LEU A 49 5.09 -23.22 -5.42
N GLY A 50 4.98 -22.71 -6.64
CA GLY A 50 3.92 -23.07 -7.59
C GLY A 50 2.66 -22.20 -7.49
N THR A 51 2.47 -21.46 -6.39
CA THR A 51 1.36 -20.50 -6.26
C THR A 51 1.54 -19.34 -7.26
N ALA A 52 0.55 -19.15 -8.14
CA ALA A 52 0.62 -18.13 -9.19
C ALA A 52 -0.14 -16.84 -8.86
N LYS A 53 -1.10 -16.92 -7.93
CA LYS A 53 -1.98 -15.82 -7.56
C LYS A 53 -2.18 -15.79 -6.05
N ALA A 54 -2.38 -14.59 -5.51
CA ALA A 54 -2.74 -14.36 -4.12
C ALA A 54 -3.98 -13.46 -4.06
N ARG A 55 -4.76 -13.58 -2.99
CA ARG A 55 -5.74 -12.55 -2.64
C ARG A 55 -5.03 -11.49 -1.81
N MET A 56 -5.43 -10.24 -2.01
CA MET A 56 -4.96 -9.09 -1.23
C MET A 56 -6.19 -8.29 -0.81
N THR A 57 -6.40 -8.09 0.48
CA THR A 57 -7.43 -7.18 0.98
C THR A 57 -6.82 -5.82 1.22
N PHE A 58 -7.43 -4.77 0.70
CA PHE A 58 -7.10 -3.40 1.05
C PHE A 58 -8.28 -2.79 1.79
N SER A 59 -8.07 -2.25 2.98
CA SER A 59 -9.14 -1.66 3.80
C SER A 59 -8.59 -0.50 4.61
N ASN A 60 -9.11 0.70 4.36
CA ASN A 60 -8.78 1.91 5.10
C ASN A 60 -7.26 2.13 5.25
N GLY A 61 -6.52 1.95 4.16
CA GLY A 61 -5.07 2.16 4.16
C GLY A 61 -4.25 0.95 4.59
N VAL A 62 -4.86 -0.11 5.11
CA VAL A 62 -4.17 -1.35 5.49
C VAL A 62 -4.24 -2.37 4.37
N MET A 63 -3.09 -2.94 4.01
CA MET A 63 -2.98 -4.04 3.04
C MET A 63 -2.76 -5.36 3.77
N ILE A 64 -3.61 -6.34 3.48
CA ILE A 64 -3.48 -7.71 3.95
C ILE A 64 -3.19 -8.59 2.74
N ILE A 65 -2.09 -9.34 2.77
CA ILE A 65 -1.71 -10.25 1.70
C ILE A 65 -1.89 -11.69 2.18
N HIS A 66 -2.77 -12.43 1.51
CA HIS A 66 -3.19 -13.74 1.98
C HIS A 66 -2.31 -14.88 1.44
N GLY A 67 -2.10 -15.89 2.29
CA GLY A 67 -1.51 -17.18 1.88
C GLY A 67 0.02 -17.20 1.72
N MET A 68 0.73 -16.39 2.50
CA MET A 68 2.18 -16.56 2.67
C MET A 68 2.50 -17.77 3.57
N LYS A 69 3.78 -18.13 3.66
CA LYS A 69 4.25 -19.32 4.40
C LYS A 69 3.93 -19.25 5.89
N SER A 70 4.03 -18.08 6.53
CA SER A 70 3.63 -17.89 7.94
C SER A 70 2.14 -17.61 8.13
N GLY A 71 1.35 -17.58 7.05
CA GLY A 71 -0.05 -17.20 7.06
C GLY A 71 -0.28 -15.89 6.31
N ASP A 72 -1.28 -15.12 6.75
CA ASP A 72 -1.60 -13.85 6.13
C ASP A 72 -0.67 -12.76 6.68
N TYR A 73 -0.10 -11.96 5.77
CA TYR A 73 0.61 -10.76 6.15
C TYR A 73 -0.39 -9.62 6.37
N VAL A 74 -0.33 -8.98 7.53
CA VAL A 74 -1.10 -7.78 7.85
C VAL A 74 -0.13 -6.60 7.88
N GLY A 75 -0.28 -5.70 6.90
CA GLY A 75 0.57 -4.53 6.76
C GLY A 75 0.20 -3.38 7.70
N HIS A 76 0.96 -2.30 7.58
CA HIS A 76 0.75 -1.08 8.34
C HIS A 76 -0.30 -0.18 7.68
N GLU A 77 -0.75 0.84 8.43
CA GLU A 77 -1.61 1.87 7.87
C GLU A 77 -0.82 2.77 6.91
N MET A 78 -1.13 2.68 5.62
CA MET A 78 -0.46 3.47 4.60
C MET A 78 -1.06 4.87 4.45
N THR A 79 -0.20 5.83 4.20
CA THR A 79 -0.61 7.20 3.84
C THR A 79 -0.86 7.28 2.34
N MET A 80 -2.00 7.87 1.95
CA MET A 80 -2.24 8.21 0.55
C MET A 80 -1.39 9.41 0.15
N THR A 81 -0.56 9.27 -0.88
CA THR A 81 0.24 10.38 -1.39
C THR A 81 -0.65 11.40 -2.09
N VAL A 82 -0.48 12.67 -1.75
CA VAL A 82 -1.09 13.77 -2.48
C VAL A 82 -0.37 13.92 -3.83
N PRO A 83 -1.10 14.04 -4.96
CA PRO A 83 -0.53 14.37 -6.27
C PRO A 83 0.45 15.54 -6.18
N SER A 84 1.74 15.29 -6.43
CA SER A 84 2.73 16.36 -6.54
C SER A 84 2.32 17.31 -7.68
N VAL A 85 2.25 18.61 -7.40
CA VAL A 85 1.98 19.66 -8.40
C VAL A 85 3.24 20.49 -8.60
N THR A 86 3.58 20.76 -9.86
CA THR A 86 4.60 21.75 -10.22
C THR A 86 4.18 23.15 -9.76
N PRO A 87 5.13 24.11 -9.64
CA PRO A 87 4.81 25.51 -9.36
C PRO A 87 3.83 26.16 -10.36
N ASP A 88 3.78 25.68 -11.61
CA ASP A 88 2.82 26.12 -12.64
C ASP A 88 1.48 25.33 -12.62
N GLY A 89 1.24 24.52 -11.58
CA GLY A 89 -0.03 23.84 -11.34
C GLY A 89 -0.24 22.52 -12.11
N ARG A 90 0.78 22.02 -12.83
CA ARG A 90 0.73 20.71 -13.49
C ARG A 90 0.92 19.61 -12.46
N LYS A 91 0.03 18.60 -12.45
CA LYS A 91 0.21 17.42 -11.61
C LYS A 91 1.36 16.56 -12.15
N LEU A 92 2.48 16.52 -11.42
CA LEU A 92 3.67 15.68 -11.67
C LEU A 92 3.37 14.20 -11.46
N MET A 93 2.65 13.87 -10.40
CA MET A 93 2.05 12.55 -10.22
C MET A 93 0.54 12.75 -10.22
N SER A 94 -0.11 12.42 -11.33
CA SER A 94 -1.58 12.45 -11.39
C SER A 94 -2.25 11.35 -10.56
N GLU A 95 -1.45 10.46 -9.97
CA GLU A 95 -1.89 9.14 -9.55
C GLU A 95 -1.71 8.94 -8.06
N GLN A 96 -2.80 8.54 -7.40
CA GLN A 96 -2.80 8.21 -5.99
C GLN A 96 -2.06 6.88 -5.80
N MET A 97 -1.09 6.89 -4.89
CA MET A 97 -0.47 5.70 -4.34
C MET A 97 -0.61 5.70 -2.83
N PHE A 98 -0.58 4.51 -2.25
CA PHE A 98 -0.51 4.31 -0.81
C PHE A 98 0.90 3.88 -0.48
N LYS A 99 1.48 4.49 0.56
CA LYS A 99 2.84 4.19 1.02
C LYS A 99 2.90 4.09 2.53
N TYR A 100 3.63 3.10 3.01
CA TYR A 100 4.19 3.05 4.35
C TYR A 100 5.69 2.72 4.24
N ASP A 101 6.51 3.36 5.08
CA ASP A 101 7.96 3.19 5.08
C ASP A 101 8.54 3.64 6.43
N ASP A 102 9.08 2.71 7.21
CA ASP A 102 9.75 2.96 8.50
C ASP A 102 11.25 2.60 8.48
N GLY A 103 11.78 2.23 7.31
CA GLY A 103 13.16 1.78 7.11
C GLY A 103 13.37 0.27 7.30
N GLU A 104 12.46 -0.44 7.96
CA GLU A 104 12.44 -1.91 8.01
C GLU A 104 11.40 -2.47 7.05
N PHE A 105 10.19 -1.91 7.06
CA PHE A 105 9.10 -2.26 6.16
C PHE A 105 8.89 -1.15 5.14
N ASN A 106 8.72 -1.55 3.88
CA ASN A 106 8.29 -0.67 2.80
C ASN A 106 7.10 -1.32 2.08
N GLU A 107 5.95 -0.69 2.20
CA GLU A 107 4.70 -1.16 1.62
C GLU A 107 4.19 -0.13 0.62
N THR A 108 3.80 -0.60 -0.55
CA THR A 108 3.13 0.27 -1.52
C THR A 108 1.95 -0.41 -2.18
N PHE A 109 0.93 0.38 -2.46
CA PHE A 109 -0.16 -0.01 -3.35
C PHE A 109 -0.41 1.09 -4.37
N PHE A 110 -0.36 0.71 -5.65
CA PHE A 110 -0.64 1.53 -6.81
C PHE A 110 -1.93 1.03 -7.49
N PRO A 111 -3.12 1.51 -7.08
CA PRO A 111 -4.39 1.01 -7.60
C PRO A 111 -4.50 1.12 -9.12
N LYS A 112 -4.03 2.25 -9.70
CA LYS A 112 -4.11 2.49 -11.15
C LYS A 112 -3.26 1.51 -11.96
N TYR A 113 -2.09 1.15 -11.45
CA TYR A 113 -1.22 0.17 -12.11
C TYR A 113 -1.52 -1.28 -11.71
N ALA A 114 -2.42 -1.48 -10.75
CA ALA A 114 -2.75 -2.79 -10.18
C ALA A 114 -1.50 -3.51 -9.65
N ILE A 115 -0.61 -2.76 -8.97
CA ILE A 115 0.65 -3.24 -8.39
C ILE A 115 0.61 -3.00 -6.88
N ALA A 116 1.06 -3.99 -6.11
CA ALA A 116 1.37 -3.84 -4.71
C ALA A 116 2.74 -4.45 -4.39
N THR A 117 3.44 -3.88 -3.42
CA THR A 117 4.75 -4.37 -2.99
C THR A 117 4.83 -4.43 -1.47
N LEU A 118 5.52 -5.45 -0.98
CA LEU A 118 6.00 -5.55 0.38
C LEU A 118 7.52 -5.75 0.31
N SER A 119 8.28 -4.90 0.96
CA SER A 119 9.71 -5.13 1.20
C SER A 119 9.97 -5.16 2.70
N VAL A 120 10.79 -6.09 3.15
CA VAL A 120 11.16 -6.23 4.56
C VAL A 120 12.68 -6.34 4.67
N GLY A 121 13.27 -5.50 5.50
CA GLY A 121 14.72 -5.39 5.69
C GLY A 121 15.40 -4.47 4.67
N SER A 122 16.73 -4.56 4.61
CA SER A 122 17.55 -3.70 3.75
C SER A 122 17.40 -4.05 2.26
N PRO A 123 17.66 -3.13 1.31
CA PRO A 123 17.66 -3.47 -0.12
C PRO A 123 18.67 -4.54 -0.55
N ARG A 124 19.67 -4.86 0.29
CA ARG A 124 20.72 -5.85 -0.01
C ARG A 124 20.39 -7.24 0.53
N ASP A 125 19.84 -7.30 1.74
CA ASP A 125 19.67 -8.54 2.49
C ASP A 125 18.19 -8.83 2.82
N GLY A 126 17.31 -7.88 2.50
CA GLY A 126 15.88 -7.97 2.68
C GLY A 126 15.19 -8.74 1.56
N ILE A 127 13.90 -8.98 1.77
CA ILE A 127 13.03 -9.62 0.80
C ILE A 127 12.11 -8.60 0.16
N MET A 128 11.67 -8.92 -1.05
CA MET A 128 10.63 -8.18 -1.74
C MET A 128 9.58 -9.17 -2.23
N GLN A 129 8.32 -8.85 -1.99
CA GLN A 129 7.19 -9.44 -2.68
C GLN A 129 6.58 -8.40 -3.61
N GLN A 130 6.30 -8.84 -4.84
CA GLN A 130 5.64 -8.03 -5.84
C GLN A 130 4.36 -8.72 -6.28
N LEU A 131 3.24 -8.02 -6.14
CA LEU A 131 1.94 -8.42 -6.63
C LEU A 131 1.59 -7.54 -7.83
N THR A 132 1.15 -8.15 -8.92
CA THR A 132 0.84 -7.45 -10.18
C THR A 132 -0.53 -7.86 -10.71
N ASN A 133 -1.12 -7.04 -11.59
CA ASN A 133 -2.45 -7.31 -12.14
C ASN A 133 -3.47 -7.63 -11.04
N CYS A 134 -3.41 -6.87 -9.94
CA CYS A 134 -4.36 -6.91 -8.84
C CYS A 134 -5.74 -6.42 -9.30
N LYS A 135 -6.64 -7.35 -9.58
CA LYS A 135 -8.01 -7.06 -10.01
C LYS A 135 -8.94 -7.11 -8.81
N LYS A 136 -9.66 -6.02 -8.56
CA LYS A 136 -10.70 -5.97 -7.54
C LYS A 136 -11.76 -7.03 -7.85
N GLU A 137 -12.10 -7.84 -6.85
CA GLU A 137 -13.21 -8.79 -6.90
C GLU A 137 -14.53 -7.99 -6.95
N GLN A 138 -15.52 -8.51 -7.69
CA GLN A 138 -16.84 -7.88 -7.83
C GLN A 138 -17.75 -8.27 -6.68
#